data_AF-A0A8T6W847-F1
#
_entry.id   AF-A0A8T6W847-F1
#
_cell.length_a   1.000
_cell.length_b   1.000
_cell.length_c   1.000
_cell.angle_alpha   90.00
_cell.angle_beta   90.00
_cell.angle_gamma   90.00
#
_symmetry.space_group_name_H-M   'P 1'
#
loop_
_entity.id
_entity.type
_entity.pdbx_description
1 polymer ?
#
loop_
_entity_poly.entity_id
_entity_poly.type
_entity_poly.pdbx_seq_one_letter_code
_entity_poly.pdbx_strand_id
1 'polypeptide(L)'
;MNSLADSSLSDIREIVEEHISFPANVDKVLESDIKELMDIDLSETTKKLEKRIQSLRNLTQRIVEKRRSVVSKLRDEKKKRDELNQKVQKAAKNVRELIEEREKVNELIDEKHERLDEIRAQMKQKQKTMEELKETLQNFSMQKKRKIENKFERVNWNLQTRSLPENIEERLVKLTLSLEKKLKKYREKEENLQKVRKLDREIKDLEQERRAIKSSLAAYYQERDKLTEQIHKYAKKRNENKDLADDHHQKFIKYAKETDKLNELLSKIKQTKIQLIQTLRKIRALKSERRDIKQKERLEQVMKDRIQSIRERLTERGSIDFEDLTFLLEHGFLSREIIGEFPNMRETKKREKILSQIEEQIA
;
A
#
# COMPACT_ATOMS: atom_id res chain seq x y z
N MET A 1 10.75 22.36 33.08
CA MET A 1 10.42 20.95 32.73
C MET A 1 9.60 20.79 31.44
N ASN A 2 9.31 21.86 30.68
CA ASN A 2 8.65 21.77 29.37
C ASN A 2 9.64 22.16 28.27
N SER A 3 10.08 21.22 27.43
CA SER A 3 10.84 21.51 26.20
C SER A 3 11.11 20.26 25.33
N LEU A 4 11.01 19.05 25.89
CA LEU A 4 11.35 17.81 25.15
C LEU A 4 10.15 17.16 24.41
N ALA A 5 8.99 17.83 24.31
CA ALA A 5 7.88 17.33 23.49
C ALA A 5 8.13 17.56 21.98
N ASP A 6 8.92 18.60 21.65
CA ASP A 6 9.36 18.94 20.29
C ASP A 6 10.81 18.54 20.00
N SER A 7 11.49 17.86 20.93
CA SER A 7 12.88 17.47 20.72
C SER A 7 12.98 16.50 19.55
N SER A 8 13.99 16.71 18.72
CA SER A 8 14.20 15.95 17.50
C SER A 8 14.47 14.47 17.81
N LEU A 9 14.30 13.58 16.84
CA LEU A 9 14.62 12.16 17.03
C LEU A 9 16.10 11.93 17.40
N SER A 10 16.99 12.82 16.96
CA SER A 10 18.41 12.84 17.37
C SER A 10 18.57 13.14 18.85
N ASP A 11 17.89 14.15 19.38
CA ASP A 11 18.02 14.53 20.79
C ASP A 11 17.52 13.41 21.71
N ILE A 12 16.42 12.76 21.33
CA ILE A 12 15.89 11.60 22.08
C ILE A 12 16.88 10.43 22.03
N ARG A 13 17.53 10.21 20.88
CA ARG A 13 18.52 9.15 20.74
C ARG A 13 19.75 9.42 21.61
N GLU A 14 20.28 10.63 21.60
CA GLU A 14 21.45 11.02 22.40
C GLU A 14 21.17 10.88 23.90
N ILE A 15 20.00 11.36 24.36
CA ILE A 15 19.53 11.16 25.74
C ILE A 15 19.39 9.66 26.06
N VAL A 16 18.93 8.84 25.11
CA VAL A 16 18.81 7.39 25.33
C VAL A 16 20.17 6.71 25.35
N GLU A 17 21.14 7.13 24.55
CA GLU A 17 22.50 6.59 24.58
C GLU A 17 23.23 6.98 25.87
N GLU A 18 23.07 8.23 26.33
CA GLU A 18 23.55 8.69 27.64
C GLU A 18 22.89 7.91 28.78
N HIS A 19 21.55 7.78 28.73
CA HIS A 19 20.66 6.73 29.26
C HIS A 19 21.20 5.32 29.53
N ILE A 20 21.87 4.78 28.51
CA ILE A 20 22.22 3.36 28.40
C ILE A 20 23.67 3.13 28.81
N SER A 21 24.55 4.13 28.64
CA SER A 21 25.93 4.06 29.14
C SER A 21 25.95 3.93 30.66
N PHE A 22 26.67 2.92 31.15
CA PHE A 22 26.83 2.65 32.57
C PHE A 22 28.10 3.32 33.10
N PRO A 23 28.10 3.83 34.35
CA PRO A 23 29.33 4.16 35.04
C PRO A 23 30.14 2.88 35.27
N ALA A 24 31.47 2.93 35.15
CA ALA A 24 32.37 1.77 35.32
C ALA A 24 32.15 0.98 36.63
N ASN A 25 31.65 1.64 37.68
CA ASN A 25 31.35 1.02 38.96
C ASN A 25 30.09 0.12 38.93
N VAL A 26 29.19 0.31 37.96
CA VAL A 26 27.99 -0.52 37.75
C VAL A 26 28.31 -1.71 36.85
N ASP A 27 29.18 -1.53 35.86
CA ASP A 27 29.67 -2.62 35.00
C ASP A 27 30.49 -3.64 35.81
N LYS A 28 31.34 -3.16 36.72
CA LYS A 28 32.03 -4.04 37.69
C LYS A 28 31.05 -4.85 38.55
N VAL A 29 29.93 -4.26 38.98
CA VAL A 29 28.90 -4.99 39.76
C VAL A 29 28.06 -5.93 38.89
N LEU A 30 27.99 -5.69 37.58
CA LEU A 30 27.34 -6.58 36.61
C LEU A 30 28.18 -7.85 36.37
N GLU A 31 29.50 -7.71 36.36
CA GLU A 31 30.46 -8.75 35.97
C GLU A 31 31.12 -9.48 37.16
N SER A 32 31.24 -8.84 38.33
CA SER A 32 31.88 -9.44 39.51
C SER A 32 31.04 -10.54 40.18
N ASP A 33 31.75 -11.53 40.72
CA ASP A 33 31.16 -12.60 41.51
C ASP A 33 30.70 -12.10 42.90
N ILE A 34 29.71 -12.81 43.46
CA ILE A 34 29.06 -12.55 44.76
C ILE A 34 30.09 -12.30 45.88
N LYS A 35 31.24 -13.02 45.84
CA LYS A 35 32.30 -12.95 46.84
C LYS A 35 33.06 -11.63 46.83
N GLU A 36 33.31 -11.04 45.66
CA GLU A 36 34.05 -9.78 45.52
C GLU A 36 33.21 -8.55 45.93
N LEU A 37 31.89 -8.72 45.96
CA LEU A 37 30.93 -7.65 46.25
C LEU A 37 30.56 -7.56 47.73
N MET A 38 31.02 -8.47 48.59
CA MET A 38 30.66 -8.49 50.02
C MET A 38 31.27 -7.32 50.81
N ASP A 39 32.43 -6.83 50.38
CA ASP A 39 33.22 -5.83 51.11
C ASP A 39 32.92 -4.38 50.70
N ILE A 40 32.22 -4.17 49.59
CA ILE A 40 31.92 -2.85 49.04
C ILE A 40 30.61 -2.29 49.63
N ASP A 41 30.56 -1.00 49.96
CA ASP A 41 29.29 -0.34 50.32
C ASP A 41 28.42 -0.11 49.06
N LEU A 42 27.46 -1.01 48.88
CA LEU A 42 26.50 -0.99 47.76
C LEU A 42 25.27 -0.09 48.04
N SER A 43 25.27 0.71 49.11
CA SER A 43 24.15 1.63 49.41
C SER A 43 24.01 2.73 48.34
N GLU A 44 25.10 3.39 47.98
CA GLU A 44 25.08 4.43 46.97
C GLU A 44 24.79 3.91 45.57
N THR A 45 25.32 2.73 45.23
CA THR A 45 25.08 2.08 43.93
C THR A 45 23.61 1.71 43.78
N THR A 46 22.95 1.19 44.83
CA THR A 46 21.50 0.93 44.80
C THR A 46 20.67 2.19 44.55
N LYS A 47 20.98 3.30 45.23
CA LYS A 47 20.27 4.57 45.02
C LYS A 47 20.47 5.13 43.61
N LYS A 48 21.68 5.01 43.05
CA LYS A 48 21.99 5.43 41.67
C LYS A 48 21.22 4.58 40.65
N LEU A 49 21.16 3.25 40.84
CA LEU A 49 20.40 2.33 40.00
C LEU A 49 18.89 2.61 40.03
N GLU A 50 18.31 2.84 41.21
CA GLU A 50 16.88 3.15 41.35
C GLU A 50 16.51 4.49 40.70
N LYS A 51 17.32 5.54 40.90
CA LYS A 51 17.15 6.82 40.19
C LYS A 51 17.23 6.64 38.68
N ARG A 52 18.16 5.80 38.19
CA ARG A 52 18.30 5.53 36.76
C ARG A 52 17.08 4.79 36.19
N ILE A 53 16.56 3.78 36.89
CA ILE A 53 15.32 3.11 36.49
C ILE A 53 14.16 4.09 36.42
N GLN A 54 14.04 5.02 37.36
CA GLN A 54 12.99 6.03 37.34
C GLN A 54 13.17 7.00 36.16
N SER A 55 14.40 7.42 35.86
CA SER A 55 14.69 8.23 34.67
C SER A 55 14.33 7.49 33.37
N LEU A 56 14.66 6.20 33.25
CA LEU A 56 14.30 5.37 32.10
C LEU A 56 12.79 5.19 31.97
N ARG A 57 12.04 5.12 33.08
CA ARG A 57 10.56 5.09 33.05
C ARG A 57 9.99 6.39 32.47
N ASN A 58 10.49 7.54 32.93
CA ASN A 58 10.05 8.85 32.42
C ASN A 58 10.40 9.00 30.93
N LEU A 59 11.59 8.57 30.51
CA LEU A 59 11.98 8.55 29.09
C LEU A 59 11.11 7.60 28.27
N THR A 60 10.82 6.40 28.78
CA THR A 60 9.91 5.44 28.13
C THR A 60 8.55 6.08 27.88
N GLN A 61 7.98 6.74 28.88
CA GLN A 61 6.67 7.39 28.75
C GLN A 61 6.68 8.48 27.66
N ARG A 62 7.70 9.34 27.65
CA ARG A 62 7.86 10.37 26.60
C ARG A 62 7.99 9.78 25.20
N ILE A 63 8.78 8.72 25.05
CA ILE A 63 8.95 8.03 23.76
C ILE A 63 7.64 7.37 23.33
N VAL A 64 6.87 6.81 24.26
CA VAL A 64 5.54 6.25 23.97
C VAL A 64 4.56 7.33 23.53
N GLU A 65 4.55 8.50 24.17
CA GLU A 65 3.72 9.64 23.78
C GLU A 65 4.07 10.14 22.37
N LYS A 66 5.37 10.31 22.06
CA LYS A 66 5.83 10.66 20.72
C LYS A 66 5.49 9.59 19.69
N ARG A 67 5.64 8.31 20.04
CA ARG A 67 5.22 7.20 19.18
C ARG A 67 3.72 7.26 18.89
N ARG A 68 2.88 7.53 19.89
CA ARG A 68 1.42 7.66 19.68
C ARG A 68 1.10 8.81 18.72
N SER A 69 1.75 9.95 18.84
CA SER A 69 1.52 11.09 17.93
C SER A 69 1.95 10.79 16.50
N VAL A 70 3.13 10.17 16.31
CA VAL A 70 3.62 9.74 14.98
C VAL A 70 2.71 8.66 14.37
N VAL A 71 2.25 7.69 15.16
CA VAL A 71 1.32 6.65 14.71
C VAL A 71 -0.04 7.24 14.30
N SER A 72 -0.52 8.27 14.99
CA SER A 72 -1.74 8.98 14.57
C SER A 72 -1.55 9.62 13.20
N LYS A 73 -0.47 10.39 13.01
CA LYS A 73 -0.14 11.00 11.71
C LYS A 73 -0.01 9.93 10.61
N LEU A 74 0.62 8.80 10.92
CA LEU A 74 0.76 7.67 9.99
C LEU A 74 -0.60 7.11 9.55
N ARG A 75 -1.56 6.98 10.48
CA ARG A 75 -2.93 6.54 10.15
C ARG A 75 -3.66 7.56 9.28
N ASP A 76 -3.50 8.85 9.56
CA ASP A 76 -4.16 9.91 8.81
C ASP A 76 -3.62 10.02 7.38
N GLU A 77 -2.30 9.98 7.22
CA GLU A 77 -1.66 9.95 5.89
C GLU A 77 -2.03 8.69 5.11
N LYS A 78 -2.15 7.54 5.78
CA LYS A 78 -2.64 6.30 5.15
C LYS A 78 -4.07 6.46 4.64
N LYS A 79 -4.99 7.00 5.44
CA LYS A 79 -6.38 7.25 5.03
C LYS A 79 -6.45 8.18 3.82
N LYS A 80 -5.74 9.31 3.86
CA LYS A 80 -5.69 10.27 2.74
C LYS A 80 -5.16 9.62 1.46
N ARG A 81 -4.06 8.85 1.56
CA ARG A 81 -3.51 8.10 0.43
C ARG A 81 -4.54 7.11 -0.13
N ASP A 82 -5.20 6.35 0.73
CA ASP A 82 -6.16 5.32 0.30
C ASP A 82 -7.40 5.96 -0.36
N GLU A 83 -7.91 7.09 0.16
CA GLU A 83 -8.98 7.88 -0.46
C GLU A 83 -8.59 8.43 -1.83
N LEU A 84 -7.38 8.98 -1.97
CA LEU A 84 -6.86 9.46 -3.25
C LEU A 84 -6.66 8.31 -4.24
N ASN A 85 -6.15 7.16 -3.80
CA ASN A 85 -6.02 5.97 -4.65
C ASN A 85 -7.38 5.48 -5.15
N GLN A 86 -8.42 5.52 -4.32
CA GLN A 86 -9.78 5.22 -4.78
C GLN A 86 -10.25 6.21 -5.85
N LYS A 87 -9.97 7.51 -5.68
CA LYS A 87 -10.29 8.53 -6.71
C LYS A 87 -9.52 8.31 -8.01
N VAL A 88 -8.22 7.96 -7.92
CA VAL A 88 -7.37 7.61 -9.07
C VAL A 88 -7.95 6.40 -9.81
N GLN A 89 -8.38 5.36 -9.09
CA GLN A 89 -8.99 4.18 -9.69
C GLN A 89 -10.30 4.52 -10.40
N LYS A 90 -11.19 5.31 -9.76
CA LYS A 90 -12.44 5.77 -10.39
C LYS A 90 -12.17 6.58 -11.66
N ALA A 91 -11.26 7.55 -11.59
CA ALA A 91 -10.89 8.35 -12.76
C ALA A 91 -10.27 7.47 -13.87
N ALA A 92 -9.47 6.47 -13.53
CA ALA A 92 -8.89 5.54 -14.49
C ALA A 92 -9.96 4.65 -15.16
N LYS A 93 -10.99 4.21 -14.43
CA LYS A 93 -12.13 3.48 -15.01
C LYS A 93 -12.89 4.35 -16.00
N ASN A 94 -13.27 5.55 -15.60
CA ASN A 94 -13.95 6.49 -16.49
C ASN A 94 -13.14 6.80 -17.75
N VAL A 95 -11.81 6.95 -17.63
CA VAL A 95 -10.95 7.16 -18.81
C VAL A 95 -10.99 5.95 -19.75
N ARG A 96 -11.01 4.71 -19.23
CA ARG A 96 -11.12 3.51 -20.07
C ARG A 96 -12.46 3.45 -20.78
N GLU A 97 -13.56 3.65 -20.07
CA GLU A 97 -14.91 3.67 -20.64
C GLU A 97 -15.01 4.72 -21.76
N LEU A 98 -14.51 5.93 -21.55
CA LEU A 98 -14.50 6.99 -22.57
C LEU A 98 -13.60 6.65 -23.77
N ILE A 99 -12.49 5.94 -23.56
CA ILE A 99 -11.63 5.46 -24.66
C ILE A 99 -12.38 4.44 -25.50
N GLU A 100 -13.05 3.47 -24.87
CA GLU A 100 -13.86 2.46 -25.56
C GLU A 100 -15.02 3.11 -26.35
N GLU A 101 -15.70 4.10 -25.78
CA GLU A 101 -16.72 4.88 -26.49
C GLU A 101 -16.12 5.63 -27.69
N ARG A 102 -14.96 6.25 -27.51
CA ARG A 102 -14.26 6.95 -28.60
C ARG A 102 -13.86 5.99 -29.72
N GLU A 103 -13.41 4.78 -29.39
CA GLU A 103 -13.06 3.75 -30.37
C GLU A 103 -14.30 3.33 -31.18
N LYS A 104 -15.44 3.10 -30.54
CA LYS A 104 -16.71 2.84 -31.26
C LYS A 104 -17.10 3.98 -32.20
N VAL A 105 -16.93 5.23 -31.77
CA VAL A 105 -17.18 6.39 -32.63
C VAL A 105 -16.20 6.43 -33.82
N ASN A 106 -14.94 6.06 -33.61
CA ASN A 106 -13.97 5.97 -34.71
C ASN A 106 -14.33 4.87 -35.70
N GLU A 107 -14.75 3.69 -35.23
CA GLU A 107 -15.23 2.61 -36.10
C GLU A 107 -16.39 3.09 -36.97
N LEU A 108 -17.37 3.79 -36.38
CA LEU A 108 -18.48 4.39 -37.14
C LEU A 108 -18.01 5.45 -38.13
N ILE A 109 -16.99 6.25 -37.80
CA ILE A 109 -16.40 7.23 -38.72
C ILE A 109 -15.77 6.51 -39.92
N ASP A 110 -15.02 5.44 -39.67
CA ASP A 110 -14.34 4.66 -40.71
C ASP A 110 -15.35 3.97 -41.64
N GLU A 111 -16.39 3.32 -41.08
CA GLU A 111 -17.51 2.75 -41.85
C GLU A 111 -18.17 3.79 -42.76
N LYS A 112 -18.38 5.02 -42.25
CA LYS A 112 -18.96 6.11 -43.05
C LYS A 112 -18.03 6.61 -44.15
N HIS A 113 -16.71 6.56 -43.95
CA HIS A 113 -15.74 6.88 -45.00
C HIS A 113 -15.74 5.83 -46.10
N GLU A 114 -15.70 4.55 -45.74
CA GLU A 114 -15.80 3.44 -46.71
C GLU A 114 -17.06 3.59 -47.55
N ARG A 115 -18.22 3.80 -46.90
CA ARG A 115 -19.48 4.03 -47.60
C ARG A 115 -19.44 5.25 -48.53
N LEU A 116 -18.75 6.31 -48.12
CA LEU A 116 -18.62 7.51 -48.93
C LEU A 116 -17.75 7.26 -50.17
N ASP A 117 -16.70 6.44 -50.05
CA ASP A 117 -15.85 6.04 -51.17
C ASP A 117 -16.56 5.08 -52.14
N GLU A 118 -17.40 4.17 -51.63
CA GLU A 118 -18.31 3.35 -52.46
C GLU A 118 -19.23 4.24 -53.30
N ILE A 119 -19.89 5.22 -52.68
CA ILE A 119 -20.79 6.15 -53.38
C ILE A 119 -20.02 6.95 -54.43
N ARG A 120 -18.80 7.43 -54.12
CA ARG A 120 -17.95 8.13 -55.10
C ARG A 120 -17.62 7.24 -56.30
N ALA A 121 -17.28 5.97 -56.06
CA ALA A 121 -16.97 5.01 -57.12
C ALA A 121 -18.21 4.75 -58.00
N GLN A 122 -19.37 4.52 -57.39
CA GLN A 122 -20.64 4.32 -58.10
C GLN A 122 -21.03 5.54 -58.92
N MET A 123 -20.94 6.75 -58.35
CA MET A 123 -21.22 7.99 -59.09
C MET A 123 -20.28 8.13 -60.29
N LYS A 124 -18.97 7.87 -60.13
CA LYS A 124 -17.99 7.96 -61.22
C LYS A 124 -18.29 6.97 -62.34
N GLN A 125 -18.67 5.73 -62.00
CA GLN A 125 -19.08 4.72 -62.99
C GLN A 125 -20.34 5.16 -63.75
N LYS A 126 -21.38 5.62 -63.03
CA LYS A 126 -22.64 6.10 -63.64
C LYS A 126 -22.44 7.36 -64.48
N GLN A 127 -21.54 8.25 -64.08
CA GLN A 127 -21.20 9.45 -64.85
C GLN A 127 -20.54 9.08 -66.18
N LYS A 128 -19.57 8.15 -66.18
CA LYS A 128 -18.95 7.64 -67.41
C LYS A 128 -19.96 7.02 -68.37
N THR A 129 -20.81 6.12 -67.88
CA THR A 129 -21.83 5.49 -68.73
C THR A 129 -22.85 6.50 -69.25
N MET A 130 -23.19 7.52 -68.44
CA MET A 130 -24.03 8.62 -68.88
C MET A 130 -23.35 9.47 -69.97
N GLU A 131 -22.05 9.74 -69.86
CA GLU A 131 -21.27 10.46 -70.88
C GLU A 131 -21.22 9.67 -72.20
N GLU A 132 -20.87 8.40 -72.16
CA GLU A 132 -20.88 7.49 -73.33
C GLU A 132 -22.26 7.48 -74.01
N LEU A 133 -23.34 7.36 -73.23
CA LEU A 133 -24.70 7.42 -73.77
C LEU A 133 -25.03 8.79 -74.37
N LYS A 134 -24.61 9.90 -73.74
CA LYS A 134 -24.80 11.26 -74.25
C LYS A 134 -24.07 11.48 -75.57
N GLU A 135 -22.88 10.90 -75.75
CA GLU A 135 -22.17 10.91 -77.04
C GLU A 135 -22.96 10.18 -78.12
N THR A 136 -23.54 9.00 -77.84
CA THR A 136 -24.40 8.31 -78.83
C THR A 136 -25.66 9.10 -79.22
N LEU A 137 -26.12 9.96 -78.31
CA LEU A 137 -27.26 10.85 -78.49
C LEU A 137 -26.93 12.11 -79.29
N GLN A 138 -25.68 12.36 -79.68
CA GLN A 138 -25.35 13.48 -80.56
C GLN A 138 -26.26 13.47 -81.81
N ASN A 139 -26.77 14.65 -82.15
CA ASN A 139 -27.71 14.89 -83.26
C ASN A 139 -29.10 14.23 -83.13
N PHE A 140 -29.44 13.62 -82.00
CA PHE A 140 -30.80 13.16 -81.70
C PHE A 140 -31.74 14.33 -81.43
N SER A 141 -32.97 14.25 -81.94
CA SER A 141 -34.03 15.21 -81.62
C SER A 141 -35.38 14.50 -81.72
N MET A 142 -36.19 14.62 -80.66
CA MET A 142 -37.56 14.10 -80.62
C MET A 142 -38.43 14.71 -81.73
N GLN A 143 -38.20 15.98 -82.08
CA GLN A 143 -38.92 16.61 -83.19
C GLN A 143 -38.54 16.01 -84.54
N LYS A 144 -37.26 15.68 -84.76
CA LYS A 144 -36.80 15.00 -85.99
C LYS A 144 -37.39 13.60 -86.08
N LYS A 145 -37.44 12.85 -84.96
CA LYS A 145 -38.10 11.53 -84.90
C LYS A 145 -39.56 11.62 -85.33
N ARG A 146 -40.36 12.49 -84.69
CA ARG A 146 -41.78 12.70 -85.03
C ARG A 146 -41.99 13.10 -86.49
N LYS A 147 -41.12 13.95 -87.05
CA LYS A 147 -41.18 14.31 -88.47
C LYS A 147 -40.93 13.10 -89.39
N ILE A 148 -40.07 12.17 -89.01
CA ILE A 148 -39.80 10.94 -89.77
C ILE A 148 -40.97 9.95 -89.61
N GLU A 149 -41.53 9.79 -88.41
CA GLU A 149 -42.73 8.97 -88.14
C GLU A 149 -43.91 9.42 -89.00
N ASN A 150 -44.25 10.71 -88.95
CA ASN A 150 -45.35 11.26 -89.74
C ASN A 150 -45.13 11.11 -91.26
N LYS A 151 -43.86 11.18 -91.72
CA LYS A 151 -43.54 10.94 -93.14
C LYS A 151 -43.69 9.47 -93.51
N PHE A 152 -43.26 8.57 -92.63
CA PHE A 152 -43.40 7.12 -92.82
C PHE A 152 -44.87 6.72 -92.90
N GLU A 153 -45.70 7.17 -91.97
CA GLU A 153 -47.15 6.90 -91.97
C GLU A 153 -47.84 7.43 -93.23
N ARG A 154 -47.52 8.65 -93.67
CA ARG A 154 -48.09 9.22 -94.92
C ARG A 154 -47.70 8.41 -96.15
N VAL A 155 -46.44 7.98 -96.26
CA VAL A 155 -45.98 7.18 -97.40
C VAL A 155 -46.62 5.80 -97.37
N ASN A 156 -46.71 5.17 -96.20
CA ASN A 156 -47.30 3.85 -96.03
C ASN A 156 -48.80 3.85 -96.33
N TRP A 157 -49.53 4.87 -95.85
CA TRP A 157 -50.94 5.08 -96.18
C TRP A 157 -51.15 5.21 -97.69
N ASN A 158 -50.35 6.03 -98.36
CA ASN A 158 -50.43 6.17 -99.83
C ASN A 158 -50.18 4.85 -100.58
N LEU A 159 -49.28 4.01 -100.06
CA LEU A 159 -48.98 2.67 -100.61
C LEU A 159 -50.15 1.69 -100.43
N GLN A 160 -50.90 1.80 -99.32
CA GLN A 160 -52.02 0.91 -99.00
C GLN A 160 -53.34 1.31 -99.67
N THR A 161 -53.61 2.61 -99.83
CA THR A 161 -54.94 3.10 -100.23
C THR A 161 -55.02 3.53 -101.70
N ARG A 162 -53.91 3.65 -102.42
CA ARG A 162 -53.90 4.12 -103.82
C ARG A 162 -53.32 3.05 -104.76
N SER A 163 -54.00 2.81 -105.88
CA SER A 163 -53.43 2.06 -107.01
C SER A 163 -52.43 2.97 -107.73
N LEU A 164 -51.15 2.61 -107.67
CA LEU A 164 -50.05 3.41 -108.18
C LEU A 164 -49.37 2.68 -109.35
N PRO A 165 -48.83 3.42 -110.34
CA PRO A 165 -47.97 2.83 -111.34
C PRO A 165 -46.73 2.19 -110.71
N GLU A 166 -46.30 1.05 -111.25
CA GLU A 166 -45.25 0.17 -110.70
C GLU A 166 -43.94 0.92 -110.38
N ASN A 167 -43.56 1.89 -111.23
CA ASN A 167 -42.37 2.73 -111.06
C ASN A 167 -42.46 3.71 -109.87
N ILE A 168 -43.66 4.18 -109.50
CA ILE A 168 -43.89 5.06 -108.34
C ILE A 168 -43.95 4.21 -107.08
N GLU A 169 -44.59 3.04 -107.16
CA GLU A 169 -44.67 2.09 -106.07
C GLU A 169 -43.28 1.63 -105.61
N GLU A 170 -42.40 1.20 -106.52
CA GLU A 170 -41.02 0.83 -106.16
C GLU A 170 -40.25 1.95 -105.45
N ARG A 171 -40.42 3.21 -105.89
CA ARG A 171 -39.79 4.38 -105.26
C ARG A 171 -40.32 4.61 -103.86
N LEU A 172 -41.63 4.48 -103.66
CA LEU A 172 -42.24 4.60 -102.35
C LEU A 172 -41.78 3.46 -101.43
N VAL A 173 -41.72 2.21 -101.91
CA VAL A 173 -41.20 1.07 -101.14
C VAL A 173 -39.75 1.31 -100.69
N LYS A 174 -38.86 1.76 -101.59
CA LYS A 174 -37.47 2.12 -101.23
C LYS A 174 -37.42 3.26 -100.19
N LEU A 175 -38.28 4.27 -100.32
CA LEU A 175 -38.38 5.36 -99.37
C LEU A 175 -38.86 4.85 -98.00
N THR A 176 -39.89 4.00 -97.95
CA THR A 176 -40.43 3.37 -96.74
C THR A 176 -39.34 2.59 -96.01
N LEU A 177 -38.58 1.74 -96.70
CA LEU A 177 -37.44 1.00 -96.13
C LEU A 177 -36.37 1.95 -95.57
N SER A 178 -36.09 3.06 -96.25
CA SER A 178 -35.09 4.04 -95.77
C SER A 178 -35.57 4.79 -94.53
N LEU A 179 -36.86 5.12 -94.46
CA LEU A 179 -37.50 5.79 -93.32
C LEU A 179 -37.61 4.83 -92.14
N GLU A 180 -37.91 3.56 -92.37
CA GLU A 180 -37.93 2.52 -91.35
C GLU A 180 -36.55 2.30 -90.73
N LYS A 181 -35.50 2.17 -91.55
CA LYS A 181 -34.11 2.09 -91.05
C LYS A 181 -33.73 3.31 -90.21
N LYS A 182 -34.17 4.51 -90.61
CA LYS A 182 -33.96 5.73 -89.81
C LYS A 182 -34.74 5.66 -88.50
N LEU A 183 -36.02 5.28 -88.53
CA LEU A 183 -36.85 5.15 -87.34
C LEU A 183 -36.28 4.16 -86.34
N LYS A 184 -35.76 3.02 -86.79
CA LYS A 184 -35.10 2.04 -85.93
C LYS A 184 -33.93 2.66 -85.16
N LYS A 185 -33.03 3.39 -85.84
CA LYS A 185 -31.94 4.14 -85.19
C LYS A 185 -32.43 5.21 -84.21
N TYR A 186 -33.54 5.88 -84.51
CA TYR A 186 -34.13 6.86 -83.59
C TYR A 186 -34.80 6.22 -82.37
N ARG A 187 -35.38 5.02 -82.50
CA ARG A 187 -35.91 4.25 -81.35
C ARG A 187 -34.79 3.82 -80.39
N GLU A 188 -33.68 3.29 -80.92
CA GLU A 188 -32.50 2.96 -80.11
C GLU A 188 -31.96 4.18 -79.34
N LYS A 189 -31.91 5.34 -80.00
CA LYS A 189 -31.53 6.60 -79.33
C LYS A 189 -32.55 7.06 -78.29
N GLU A 190 -33.84 6.84 -78.49
CA GLU A 190 -34.86 7.16 -77.47
C GLU A 190 -34.71 6.30 -76.22
N GLU A 191 -34.43 5.01 -76.37
CA GLU A 191 -34.12 4.12 -75.24
C GLU A 191 -32.87 4.59 -74.48
N ASN A 192 -31.82 4.98 -75.21
CA ASN A 192 -30.62 5.56 -74.60
C ASN A 192 -30.91 6.86 -73.84
N LEU A 193 -31.81 7.72 -74.35
CA LEU A 193 -32.25 8.92 -73.64
C LEU A 193 -32.97 8.58 -72.33
N GLN A 194 -33.81 7.55 -72.32
CA GLN A 194 -34.45 7.08 -71.09
C GLN A 194 -33.44 6.55 -70.08
N LYS A 195 -32.42 5.80 -70.54
CA LYS A 195 -31.31 5.34 -69.69
C LYS A 195 -30.54 6.52 -69.09
N VAL A 196 -30.22 7.55 -69.89
CA VAL A 196 -29.57 8.78 -69.39
C VAL A 196 -30.41 9.46 -68.31
N ARG A 197 -31.73 9.58 -68.51
CA ARG A 197 -32.62 10.17 -67.49
C ARG A 197 -32.68 9.34 -66.21
N LYS A 198 -32.62 8.01 -66.29
CA LYS A 198 -32.55 7.13 -65.12
C LYS A 198 -31.22 7.33 -64.38
N LEU A 199 -30.10 7.31 -65.09
CA LEU A 199 -28.76 7.54 -64.52
C LEU A 199 -28.66 8.93 -63.86
N ASP A 200 -29.23 9.98 -64.45
CA ASP A 200 -29.23 11.33 -63.85
C ASP A 200 -29.98 11.38 -62.51
N ARG A 201 -31.10 10.66 -62.38
CA ARG A 201 -31.82 10.53 -61.11
C ARG A 201 -31.00 9.75 -60.09
N GLU A 202 -30.47 8.61 -60.48
CA GLU A 202 -29.63 7.78 -59.60
C GLU A 202 -28.39 8.54 -59.10
N ILE A 203 -27.76 9.35 -59.94
CA ILE A 203 -26.63 10.22 -59.54
C ILE A 203 -27.09 11.27 -58.52
N LYS A 204 -28.25 11.91 -58.74
CA LYS A 204 -28.81 12.89 -57.79
C LYS A 204 -29.15 12.26 -56.45
N ASP A 205 -29.69 11.04 -56.45
CA ASP A 205 -30.01 10.30 -55.23
C ASP A 205 -28.72 9.96 -54.45
N LEU A 206 -27.68 9.49 -55.15
CA LEU A 206 -26.34 9.25 -54.57
C LEU A 206 -25.69 10.53 -54.04
N GLU A 207 -25.89 11.68 -54.69
CA GLU A 207 -25.41 12.97 -54.19
C GLU A 207 -26.11 13.38 -52.89
N GLN A 208 -27.41 13.11 -52.75
CA GLN A 208 -28.14 13.36 -51.51
C GLN A 208 -27.65 12.44 -50.39
N GLU A 209 -27.48 11.14 -50.65
CA GLU A 209 -26.91 10.17 -49.71
C GLU A 209 -25.51 10.61 -49.24
N ARG A 210 -24.65 11.02 -50.19
CA ARG A 210 -23.32 11.58 -49.89
C ARG A 210 -23.38 12.81 -48.99
N ARG A 211 -24.33 13.73 -49.21
CA ARG A 211 -24.50 14.92 -48.36
C ARG A 211 -24.96 14.53 -46.95
N ALA A 212 -25.89 13.59 -46.85
CA ALA A 212 -26.36 13.08 -45.57
C ALA A 212 -25.22 12.43 -44.75
N ILE A 213 -24.39 11.59 -45.39
CA ILE A 213 -23.23 10.96 -44.75
C ILE A 213 -22.20 12.00 -44.29
N LYS A 214 -21.92 13.03 -45.10
CA LYS A 214 -21.04 14.13 -44.68
C LYS A 214 -21.58 14.87 -43.46
N SER A 215 -22.90 15.09 -43.41
CA SER A 215 -23.54 15.72 -42.25
C SER A 215 -23.44 14.85 -41.00
N SER A 216 -23.63 13.53 -41.11
CA SER A 216 -23.48 12.62 -39.97
C SER A 216 -22.02 12.51 -39.52
N LEU A 217 -21.06 12.46 -40.45
CA LEU A 217 -19.63 12.48 -40.14
C LEU A 217 -19.25 13.71 -39.32
N ALA A 218 -19.77 14.89 -39.67
CA ALA A 218 -19.53 16.10 -38.89
C ALA A 218 -20.02 15.98 -37.44
N ALA A 219 -21.17 15.35 -37.21
CA ALA A 219 -21.68 15.08 -35.87
C ALA A 219 -20.79 14.10 -35.09
N TYR A 220 -20.35 13.01 -35.72
CA TYR A 220 -19.44 12.05 -35.09
C TYR A 220 -18.09 12.66 -34.73
N TYR A 221 -17.53 13.53 -35.58
CA TYR A 221 -16.29 14.24 -35.25
C TYR A 221 -16.46 15.14 -34.03
N GLN A 222 -17.57 15.87 -33.93
CA GLN A 222 -17.86 16.67 -32.73
C GLN A 222 -18.00 15.82 -31.47
N GLU A 223 -18.63 14.65 -31.58
CA GLU A 223 -18.75 13.71 -30.46
C GLU A 223 -17.39 13.16 -30.03
N ARG A 224 -16.57 12.71 -30.99
CA ARG A 224 -15.20 12.25 -30.76
C ARG A 224 -14.34 13.33 -30.07
N ASP A 225 -14.47 14.58 -30.50
CA ASP A 225 -13.71 15.69 -29.92
C ASP A 225 -14.15 15.97 -28.47
N LYS A 226 -15.47 15.92 -28.19
CA LYS A 226 -16.00 15.99 -26.81
C LYS A 226 -15.48 14.85 -25.93
N LEU A 227 -15.47 13.62 -26.44
CA LEU A 227 -14.93 12.46 -25.72
C LEU A 227 -13.43 12.66 -25.45
N THR A 228 -12.67 13.16 -26.43
CA THR A 228 -11.24 13.44 -26.27
C THR A 228 -10.97 14.49 -25.20
N GLU A 229 -11.75 15.57 -25.16
CA GLU A 229 -11.65 16.57 -24.09
C GLU A 229 -11.97 15.98 -22.72
N GLN A 230 -13.01 15.15 -22.62
CA GLN A 230 -13.39 14.50 -21.36
C GLN A 230 -12.29 13.54 -20.89
N ILE A 231 -11.74 12.72 -21.78
CA ILE A 231 -10.59 11.85 -21.50
C ILE A 231 -9.45 12.68 -20.93
N HIS A 232 -9.11 13.81 -21.57
CA HIS A 232 -8.02 14.66 -21.10
C HIS A 232 -8.29 15.25 -19.72
N LYS A 233 -9.53 15.72 -19.46
CA LYS A 233 -9.95 16.24 -18.15
C LYS A 233 -9.84 15.18 -17.05
N TYR A 234 -10.33 13.96 -17.28
CA TYR A 234 -10.24 12.89 -16.29
C TYR A 234 -8.82 12.36 -16.13
N ALA A 235 -8.03 12.29 -17.21
CA ALA A 235 -6.62 11.90 -17.16
C ALA A 235 -5.80 12.91 -16.34
N LYS A 236 -6.04 14.22 -16.52
CA LYS A 236 -5.40 15.26 -15.70
C LYS A 236 -5.75 15.11 -14.22
N LYS A 237 -7.05 14.97 -13.90
CA LYS A 237 -7.51 14.73 -12.51
C LYS A 237 -6.91 13.45 -11.93
N ARG A 238 -6.77 12.39 -12.73
CA ARG A 238 -6.13 11.14 -12.31
C ARG A 238 -4.68 11.38 -11.94
N ASN A 239 -3.93 12.09 -12.77
CA ASN A 239 -2.51 12.37 -12.52
C ASN A 239 -2.34 13.26 -11.28
N GLU A 240 -3.11 14.33 -11.15
CA GLU A 240 -3.08 15.21 -9.96
C GLU A 240 -3.36 14.43 -8.67
N ASN A 241 -4.39 13.57 -8.65
CA ASN A 241 -4.67 12.75 -7.47
C ASN A 241 -3.60 11.69 -7.21
N LYS A 242 -2.93 11.19 -8.26
CA LYS A 242 -1.84 10.23 -8.13
C LYS A 242 -0.61 10.91 -7.51
N ASP A 243 -0.24 12.08 -8.00
CA ASP A 243 0.90 12.84 -7.47
C ASP A 243 0.67 13.18 -5.98
N LEU A 244 -0.54 13.63 -5.61
CA LEU A 244 -0.91 13.83 -4.21
C LEU A 244 -0.87 12.54 -3.39
N ALA A 245 -1.30 11.41 -3.95
CA ALA A 245 -1.24 10.12 -3.27
C ALA A 245 0.21 9.67 -3.04
N ASP A 246 1.09 9.90 -4.02
CA ASP A 246 2.51 9.60 -3.94
C ASP A 246 3.20 10.49 -2.87
N ASP A 247 2.85 11.78 -2.78
CA ASP A 247 3.32 12.67 -1.72
C ASP A 247 2.90 12.18 -0.32
N HIS A 248 1.63 11.81 -0.15
CA HIS A 248 1.13 11.22 1.10
C HIS A 248 1.79 9.87 1.40
N HIS A 249 2.11 9.08 0.38
CA HIS A 249 2.84 7.83 0.54
C HIS A 249 4.29 8.06 1.01
N GLN A 250 4.99 9.06 0.46
CA GLN A 250 6.33 9.43 0.92
C GLN A 250 6.32 9.89 2.39
N LYS A 251 5.33 10.71 2.78
CA LYS A 251 5.14 11.12 4.18
C LYS A 251 4.85 9.92 5.07
N PHE A 252 4.00 9.00 4.63
CA PHE A 252 3.74 7.74 5.33
C PHE A 252 5.02 6.92 5.54
N ILE A 253 5.87 6.78 4.52
CA ILE A 253 7.16 6.06 4.65
C ILE A 253 8.06 6.75 5.68
N LYS A 254 8.13 8.10 5.67
CA LYS A 254 8.92 8.85 6.67
C LYS A 254 8.43 8.55 8.09
N TYR A 255 7.12 8.68 8.35
CA TYR A 255 6.55 8.38 9.67
C TYR A 255 6.69 6.91 10.06
N ALA A 256 6.64 5.98 9.11
CA ALA A 256 6.86 4.56 9.37
C ALA A 256 8.29 4.31 9.87
N LYS A 257 9.29 4.84 9.16
CA LYS A 257 10.71 4.77 9.58
C LYS A 257 10.95 5.42 10.93
N GLU A 258 10.30 6.55 11.21
CA GLU A 258 10.38 7.21 12.52
C GLU A 258 9.78 6.33 13.63
N THR A 259 8.65 5.69 13.35
CA THR A 259 8.01 4.75 14.29
C THR A 259 8.90 3.55 14.58
N ASP A 260 9.57 3.01 13.56
CA ASP A 260 10.50 1.88 13.72
C ASP A 260 11.71 2.26 14.58
N LYS A 261 12.32 3.42 14.33
CA LYS A 261 13.40 3.96 15.19
C LYS A 261 12.95 4.13 16.64
N LEU A 262 11.74 4.63 16.88
CA LEU A 262 11.19 4.76 18.24
C LEU A 262 10.99 3.38 18.89
N ASN A 263 10.55 2.37 18.14
CA ASN A 263 10.42 1.00 18.64
C ASN A 263 11.78 0.38 19.00
N GLU A 264 12.81 0.60 18.17
CA GLU A 264 14.18 0.16 18.46
C GLU A 264 14.70 0.79 19.76
N LEU A 265 14.53 2.10 19.94
CA LEU A 265 14.90 2.79 21.18
C LEU A 265 14.14 2.24 22.40
N LEU A 266 12.83 1.99 22.26
CA LEU A 266 12.04 1.36 23.33
C LEU A 266 12.53 -0.05 23.67
N SER A 267 12.95 -0.83 22.67
CA SER A 267 13.52 -2.16 22.87
C SER A 267 14.83 -2.11 23.64
N LYS A 268 15.74 -1.19 23.27
CA LYS A 268 17.00 -0.95 23.98
C LYS A 268 16.75 -0.56 25.45
N ILE A 269 15.87 0.41 25.69
CA ILE A 269 15.49 0.82 27.06
C ILE A 269 14.92 -0.35 27.85
N LYS A 270 14.08 -1.19 27.23
CA LYS A 270 13.51 -2.38 27.87
C LYS A 270 14.60 -3.36 28.29
N GLN A 271 15.58 -3.65 27.43
CA GLN A 271 16.71 -4.54 27.73
C GLN A 271 17.55 -4.00 28.88
N THR A 272 17.97 -2.72 28.82
CA THR A 272 18.74 -2.06 29.87
C THR A 272 17.98 -2.06 31.21
N LYS A 273 16.66 -1.80 31.19
CA LYS A 273 15.83 -1.85 32.39
C LYS A 273 15.77 -3.26 33.00
N ILE A 274 15.72 -4.32 32.18
CA ILE A 274 15.77 -5.71 32.68
C ILE A 274 17.10 -5.98 33.36
N GLN A 275 18.22 -5.60 32.74
CA GLN A 275 19.56 -5.74 33.32
C GLN A 275 19.67 -5.01 34.67
N LEU A 276 19.22 -3.75 34.73
CA LEU A 276 19.20 -2.95 35.96
C LEU A 276 18.33 -3.56 37.08
N ILE A 277 17.21 -4.20 36.73
CA ILE A 277 16.36 -4.88 37.72
C ILE A 277 17.04 -6.16 38.22
N GLN A 278 17.72 -6.90 37.35
CA GLN A 278 18.46 -8.10 37.73
C GLN A 278 19.64 -7.77 38.66
N THR A 279 20.40 -6.71 38.37
CA THR A 279 21.48 -6.26 39.27
C THR A 279 20.95 -5.82 40.62
N LEU A 280 19.85 -5.06 40.66
CA LEU A 280 19.22 -4.70 41.93
C LEU A 280 18.76 -5.92 42.73
N ARG A 281 18.23 -6.95 42.07
CA ARG A 281 17.88 -8.22 42.73
C ARG A 281 19.12 -8.92 43.31
N LYS A 282 20.22 -9.02 42.55
CA LYS A 282 21.49 -9.57 43.04
C LYS A 282 22.00 -8.80 44.27
N ILE A 283 22.02 -7.46 44.22
CA ILE A 283 22.47 -6.63 45.34
C ILE A 283 21.57 -6.79 46.58
N ARG A 284 20.25 -6.94 46.39
CA ARG A 284 19.31 -7.18 47.49
C ARG A 284 19.53 -8.55 48.15
N ALA A 285 19.80 -9.59 47.36
CA ALA A 285 20.16 -10.92 47.87
C ALA A 285 21.45 -10.87 48.71
N LEU A 286 22.51 -10.24 48.17
CA LEU A 286 23.77 -10.02 48.88
C LEU A 286 23.59 -9.27 50.21
N LYS A 287 22.74 -8.24 50.23
CA LYS A 287 22.44 -7.50 51.46
C LYS A 287 21.72 -8.35 52.50
N SER A 288 20.89 -9.32 52.08
CA SER A 288 20.25 -10.28 52.99
C SER A 288 21.29 -11.25 53.56
N GLU A 289 22.09 -11.88 52.70
CA GLU A 289 23.14 -12.82 53.11
C GLU A 289 24.13 -12.16 54.07
N ARG A 290 24.53 -10.91 53.82
CA ARG A 290 25.41 -10.14 54.73
C ARG A 290 24.76 -9.85 56.09
N ARG A 291 23.43 -9.66 56.13
CA ARG A 291 22.71 -9.50 57.42
C ARG A 291 22.65 -10.82 58.16
N ASP A 292 22.41 -11.93 57.46
CA ASP A 292 22.32 -13.26 58.05
C ASP A 292 23.69 -13.69 58.61
N ILE A 293 24.79 -13.44 57.87
CA ILE A 293 26.16 -13.67 58.36
C ILE A 293 26.45 -12.81 59.59
N LYS A 294 26.17 -11.50 59.55
CA LYS A 294 26.38 -10.62 60.72
C LYS A 294 25.54 -11.01 61.92
N GLN A 295 24.32 -11.54 61.71
CA GLN A 295 23.49 -12.05 62.80
C GLN A 295 24.09 -13.33 63.40
N LYS A 296 24.59 -14.25 62.56
CA LYS A 296 25.32 -15.44 63.03
C LYS A 296 26.58 -15.06 63.79
N GLU A 297 27.41 -14.16 63.27
CA GLU A 297 28.60 -13.64 63.96
C GLU A 297 28.27 -12.98 65.30
N ARG A 298 27.17 -12.20 65.37
CA ARG A 298 26.71 -11.61 66.64
C ARG A 298 26.22 -12.66 67.63
N LEU A 299 25.49 -13.66 67.16
CA LEU A 299 25.05 -14.79 67.99
C LEU A 299 26.27 -15.57 68.51
N GLU A 300 27.25 -15.84 67.64
CA GLU A 300 28.52 -16.47 68.00
C GLU A 300 29.31 -15.63 69.01
N GLN A 301 29.36 -14.30 68.85
CA GLN A 301 29.99 -13.40 69.84
C GLN A 301 29.28 -13.43 71.18
N VAL A 302 27.95 -13.29 71.19
CA VAL A 302 27.16 -13.38 72.43
C VAL A 302 27.32 -14.75 73.09
N MET A 303 27.38 -15.83 72.30
CA MET A 303 27.66 -17.17 72.79
C MET A 303 29.07 -17.25 73.38
N LYS A 304 30.10 -16.75 72.70
CA LYS A 304 31.49 -16.72 73.19
C LYS A 304 31.62 -15.89 74.47
N ASP A 305 31.04 -14.70 74.51
CA ASP A 305 31.04 -13.83 75.69
C ASP A 305 30.31 -14.49 76.88
N ARG A 306 29.20 -15.20 76.61
CA ARG A 306 28.46 -15.93 77.65
C ARG A 306 29.25 -17.14 78.15
N ILE A 307 29.89 -17.89 77.26
CA ILE A 307 30.74 -19.03 77.65
C ILE A 307 31.98 -18.54 78.42
N GLN A 308 32.59 -17.42 78.01
CA GLN A 308 33.69 -16.81 78.73
C GLN A 308 33.27 -16.33 80.13
N SER A 309 32.09 -15.71 80.25
CA SER A 309 31.52 -15.32 81.54
C SER A 309 31.18 -16.53 82.44
N ILE A 310 30.81 -17.67 81.86
CA ILE A 310 30.61 -18.93 82.60
C ILE A 310 31.97 -19.50 83.03
N ARG A 311 32.99 -19.46 82.16
CA ARG A 311 34.36 -19.89 82.46
C ARG A 311 34.98 -19.08 83.60
N GLU A 312 34.82 -17.76 83.58
CA GLU A 312 35.28 -16.84 84.63
C GLU A 312 34.55 -17.12 85.96
N ARG A 313 33.21 -17.27 85.94
CA ARG A 313 32.45 -17.64 87.15
C ARG A 313 32.83 -19.02 87.69
N LEU A 314 33.15 -19.98 86.83
CA LEU A 314 33.60 -21.31 87.22
C LEU A 314 34.97 -21.28 87.91
N THR A 315 35.89 -20.46 87.40
CA THR A 315 37.25 -20.32 87.91
C THR A 315 37.30 -19.50 89.21
N GLU A 316 36.47 -18.47 89.36
CA GLU A 316 36.47 -17.59 90.54
C GLU A 316 35.60 -18.11 91.70
N ARG A 317 34.38 -18.60 91.43
CA ARG A 317 33.40 -18.96 92.48
C ARG A 317 33.27 -20.46 92.71
N GLY A 318 33.64 -21.27 91.73
CA GLY A 318 33.60 -22.73 91.83
C GLY A 318 32.20 -23.37 91.80
N SER A 319 31.14 -22.61 91.55
CA SER A 319 29.78 -23.13 91.38
C SER A 319 29.16 -22.59 90.09
N ILE A 320 28.47 -23.46 89.34
CA ILE A 320 27.68 -23.07 88.17
C ILE A 320 26.22 -22.99 88.58
N ASP A 321 25.53 -21.93 88.16
CA ASP A 321 24.09 -21.82 88.33
C ASP A 321 23.35 -22.76 87.37
N PHE A 322 22.18 -23.27 87.77
CA PHE A 322 21.40 -24.20 86.95
C PHE A 322 21.06 -23.65 85.56
N GLU A 323 20.86 -22.33 85.42
CA GLU A 323 20.63 -21.65 84.15
C GLU A 323 21.84 -21.73 83.20
N ASP A 324 23.06 -21.65 83.72
CA ASP A 324 24.28 -21.74 82.92
C ASP A 324 24.59 -23.19 82.50
N LEU A 325 24.26 -24.17 83.34
CA LEU A 325 24.29 -25.60 82.99
C LEU A 325 23.27 -25.95 81.90
N THR A 326 22.06 -25.39 82.01
CA THR A 326 21.00 -25.57 81.01
C THR A 326 21.40 -24.93 79.68
N PHE A 327 21.98 -23.72 79.70
CA PHE A 327 22.50 -23.04 78.52
C PHE A 327 23.58 -23.85 77.80
N LEU A 328 24.55 -24.40 78.53
CA LEU A 328 25.62 -25.24 77.97
C LEU A 328 25.08 -26.55 77.38
N LEU A 329 24.03 -27.14 77.95
CA LEU A 329 23.41 -28.36 77.44
C LEU A 329 22.54 -28.12 76.20
N GLU A 330 21.77 -27.01 76.18
CA GLU A 330 20.92 -26.63 75.05
C GLU A 330 21.73 -26.29 73.79
N HIS A 331 22.93 -25.74 73.97
CA HIS A 331 23.81 -25.36 72.86
C HIS A 331 24.89 -26.40 72.53
N GLY A 332 24.84 -27.59 73.17
CA GLY A 332 25.69 -28.73 72.83
C GLY A 332 27.09 -28.74 73.43
N PHE A 333 27.43 -27.73 74.26
CA PHE A 333 28.72 -27.59 74.96
C PHE A 333 28.92 -28.56 76.12
N LEU A 334 27.85 -29.23 76.58
CA LEU A 334 27.90 -30.31 77.57
C LEU A 334 27.03 -31.48 77.12
N SER A 335 27.59 -32.68 77.15
CA SER A 335 26.87 -33.93 76.85
C SER A 335 25.92 -34.31 77.99
N ARG A 336 24.68 -34.74 77.67
CA ARG A 336 23.72 -35.28 78.67
C ARG A 336 24.30 -36.39 79.55
N GLU A 337 25.23 -37.16 78.99
CA GLU A 337 25.94 -38.26 79.66
C GLU A 337 26.80 -37.77 80.84
N ILE A 338 27.46 -36.61 80.71
CA ILE A 338 28.36 -36.08 81.75
C ILE A 338 27.58 -35.48 82.91
N ILE A 339 26.43 -34.87 82.64
CA ILE A 339 25.52 -34.42 83.70
C ILE A 339 24.99 -35.60 84.52
N GLY A 340 24.77 -36.76 83.89
CA GLY A 340 24.39 -38.00 84.57
C GLY A 340 25.47 -38.54 85.53
N GLU A 341 26.74 -38.20 85.32
CA GLU A 341 27.86 -38.59 86.19
C GLU A 341 28.14 -37.60 87.33
N PHE A 342 27.55 -36.39 87.27
CA PHE A 342 27.72 -35.37 88.30
C PHE A 342 27.26 -35.78 89.71
N PRO A 343 26.26 -36.64 89.96
CA PRO A 343 25.92 -37.05 91.32
C PRO A 343 27.08 -37.78 92.04
N ASN A 344 27.98 -38.43 91.29
CA ASN A 344 29.01 -39.33 91.81
C ASN A 344 30.43 -38.72 91.82
N MET A 345 30.60 -37.48 91.34
CA MET A 345 31.90 -36.81 91.28
C MET A 345 32.13 -35.83 92.44
N ARG A 346 33.38 -35.70 92.89
CA ARG A 346 33.80 -34.58 93.74
C ARG A 346 33.71 -33.28 92.94
N GLU A 347 33.30 -32.18 93.57
CA GLU A 347 33.09 -30.88 92.90
C GLU A 347 34.29 -30.41 92.09
N THR A 348 35.52 -30.71 92.54
CA THR A 348 36.75 -30.41 91.81
C THR A 348 36.87 -31.16 90.48
N LYS A 349 36.51 -32.45 90.45
CA LYS A 349 36.49 -33.26 89.22
C LYS A 349 35.36 -32.86 88.27
N LYS A 350 34.22 -32.39 88.79
CA LYS A 350 33.13 -31.84 87.95
C LYS A 350 33.60 -30.60 87.21
N ARG A 351 34.30 -29.69 87.91
CA ARG A 351 34.84 -28.46 87.31
C ARG A 351 35.86 -28.75 86.20
N GLU A 352 36.82 -29.64 86.45
CA GLU A 352 37.83 -30.02 85.46
C GLU A 352 37.20 -30.63 84.20
N LYS A 353 36.18 -31.50 84.35
CA LYS A 353 35.52 -32.16 83.22
C LYS A 353 34.63 -31.22 82.41
N ILE A 354 34.04 -30.19 83.05
CA ILE A 354 33.28 -29.14 82.36
C ILE A 354 34.23 -28.22 81.59
N LEU A 355 35.35 -27.81 82.20
CA LEU A 355 36.34 -26.96 81.52
C LEU A 355 36.98 -27.67 80.33
N SER A 356 37.31 -28.97 80.46
CA SER A 356 37.92 -29.73 79.35
C SER A 356 37.00 -29.86 78.14
N GLN A 357 35.69 -30.06 78.34
CA GLN A 357 34.73 -30.13 77.22
C GLN A 357 34.47 -28.77 76.58
N ILE A 358 34.40 -27.72 77.39
CA ILE A 358 34.30 -26.35 76.88
C ILE A 358 35.55 -26.00 76.05
N GLU A 359 36.74 -26.44 76.48
CA GLU A 359 38.00 -26.23 75.75
C GLU A 359 38.10 -27.08 74.47
N GLU A 360 37.62 -28.34 74.49
CA GLU A 360 37.58 -29.21 73.30
C GLU A 360 36.61 -28.73 72.21
N GLN A 361 35.53 -28.02 72.57
CA GLN A 361 34.52 -27.54 71.61
C GLN A 361 34.73 -26.10 71.13
N ILE A 362 35.59 -25.33 71.79
CA ILE A 362 35.93 -23.95 71.41
C ILE A 362 37.22 -23.88 70.58
N ALA A 363 38.10 -24.88 70.70
CA ALA A 363 39.27 -25.08 69.83
C ALA A 363 38.84 -25.56 68.43
#